data_AF-A0AAN4NT49-F1
#
_entry.id   AF-A0AAN4NT49-F1
#
_cell.length_a   1.000
_cell.length_b   1.000
_cell.length_c   1.000
_cell.angle_alpha   90.00
_cell.angle_beta   90.00
_cell.angle_gamma   90.00
#
_symmetry.space_group_name_H-M   'P 1'
#
loop_
_entity.id
_entity.type
_entity.pdbx_description
1 polymer ?
#
loop_
_entity_poly.entity_id
_entity_poly.type
_entity_poly.pdbx_seq_one_letter_code
_entity_poly.pdbx_strand_id
1 'polypeptide(L)'
;MAVTLTPHQRALLQLLPDGLAWDKRPSSVLASLCLGLSHSTARVSWTGKQLLAERFPDTSRLLLEDWERYLGLPECDMAGATLTERQRYAGNKYRMKPSLNREFYIRFAAEFGYQIDIQPSPDSQWVSIVTINSETGYRNMNVLDDILTPLRIYEGGALECILNRYKPAWQTFIYVYANSHEEETI
;
A
#
# COMPACT_ATOMS: atom_id res chain seq x y z
N MET A 1 -28.56 -37.98 -6.40
CA MET A 1 -27.94 -36.66 -6.64
C MET A 1 -26.92 -36.80 -7.75
N ALA A 2 -26.97 -35.98 -8.80
CA ALA A 2 -25.98 -36.05 -9.88
C ALA A 2 -24.64 -35.48 -9.38
N VAL A 3 -23.58 -36.29 -9.37
CA VAL A 3 -22.24 -35.85 -8.98
C VAL A 3 -21.63 -35.07 -10.14
N THR A 4 -21.39 -33.78 -9.95
CA THR A 4 -20.77 -32.90 -10.95
C THR A 4 -19.25 -32.88 -10.79
N LEU A 5 -18.52 -33.24 -11.86
CA LEU A 5 -17.05 -33.20 -11.87
C LEU A 5 -16.55 -31.76 -11.93
N THR A 6 -15.50 -31.44 -11.16
CA THR A 6 -14.84 -30.13 -11.25
C THR A 6 -14.13 -29.97 -12.61
N PRO A 7 -13.87 -28.74 -13.10
CA PRO A 7 -13.18 -28.54 -14.38
C PRO A 7 -11.82 -29.23 -14.44
N HIS A 8 -11.03 -29.16 -13.36
CA HIS A 8 -9.70 -29.77 -13.29
C HIS A 8 -9.75 -31.30 -13.18
N GLN A 9 -10.71 -31.84 -12.43
CA GLN A 9 -10.94 -33.29 -12.37
C GLN A 9 -11.34 -33.84 -13.75
N ARG A 10 -12.24 -33.15 -14.45
CA ARG A 10 -12.67 -33.54 -15.80
C ARG A 10 -11.50 -33.52 -16.79
N ALA A 11 -10.70 -32.46 -16.78
CA ALA A 11 -9.51 -32.36 -17.63
C ALA A 11 -8.55 -33.52 -17.37
N LEU A 12 -8.29 -33.86 -16.10
CA LEU A 12 -7.41 -34.97 -15.75
C LEU A 12 -7.96 -36.32 -16.24
N LEU A 13 -9.26 -36.58 -16.06
CA LEU A 13 -9.92 -37.80 -16.54
C LEU A 13 -9.90 -37.91 -18.07
N GLN A 14 -9.96 -36.79 -18.79
CA GLN A 14 -9.86 -36.74 -20.26
C GLN A 14 -8.44 -37.06 -20.76
N LEU A 15 -7.41 -36.80 -19.97
CA LEU A 15 -6.02 -37.11 -20.32
C LEU A 15 -5.66 -38.59 -20.11
N LEU A 16 -6.47 -39.35 -19.37
CA LEU A 16 -6.28 -40.79 -19.20
C LEU A 16 -6.69 -41.54 -20.49
N PRO A 17 -6.07 -42.68 -20.80
CA PRO A 17 -6.50 -43.52 -21.93
C PRO A 17 -7.96 -43.95 -21.79
N ASP A 18 -8.56 -44.36 -22.91
CA ASP A 18 -9.87 -44.97 -22.92
C ASP A 18 -9.79 -46.49 -22.74
N GLY A 19 -10.85 -47.10 -22.21
CA GLY A 19 -10.97 -48.55 -22.04
C GLY A 19 -11.48 -48.97 -20.66
N LEU A 20 -11.75 -50.26 -20.50
CA LEU A 20 -12.38 -50.83 -19.30
C LEU A 20 -11.55 -50.64 -18.01
N ALA A 21 -10.23 -50.54 -18.14
CA ALA A 21 -9.34 -50.29 -17.00
C ALA A 21 -9.46 -48.85 -16.46
N TRP A 22 -9.98 -47.91 -17.25
CA TRP A 22 -10.07 -46.49 -16.93
C TRP A 22 -11.52 -46.08 -16.72
N ASP A 23 -12.13 -46.55 -15.63
CA ASP A 23 -13.52 -46.20 -15.28
C ASP A 23 -13.64 -44.70 -14.91
N LYS A 24 -14.01 -43.88 -15.89
CA LYS A 24 -14.17 -42.42 -15.76
C LYS A 24 -15.54 -42.00 -15.20
N ARG A 25 -16.41 -42.94 -14.79
CA ARG A 25 -17.72 -42.59 -14.21
C ARG A 25 -17.53 -41.77 -12.93
N PRO A 26 -18.37 -40.74 -12.66
CA PRO A 26 -18.19 -39.87 -11.48
C PRO A 26 -18.20 -40.58 -10.13
N SER A 27 -18.81 -41.76 -10.04
CA SER A 27 -18.90 -42.58 -8.83
C SER A 27 -17.74 -43.58 -8.66
N SER A 28 -16.76 -43.62 -9.58
CA SER A 28 -15.66 -44.59 -9.51
C SER A 28 -14.57 -44.17 -8.52
N VAL A 29 -13.80 -45.15 -8.05
CA VAL A 29 -12.61 -44.90 -7.20
C VAL A 29 -11.56 -44.09 -7.97
N LEU A 30 -11.39 -44.36 -9.27
CA LEU A 30 -10.48 -43.62 -10.14
C LEU A 30 -10.89 -42.14 -10.24
N ALA A 31 -12.17 -41.85 -10.45
CA ALA A 31 -12.67 -40.48 -10.48
C ALA A 31 -12.46 -39.77 -9.14
N SER A 32 -12.59 -40.48 -8.03
CA SER A 32 -12.32 -39.96 -6.67
C SER A 32 -10.83 -39.67 -6.45
N LEU A 33 -9.93 -40.53 -6.94
CA LEU A 33 -8.49 -40.27 -6.93
C LEU A 33 -8.14 -39.04 -7.78
N CYS A 34 -8.68 -38.96 -9.00
CA CYS A 34 -8.51 -37.81 -9.87
C CYS A 34 -9.03 -36.51 -9.25
N LEU A 35 -10.11 -36.55 -8.45
CA LEU A 35 -10.58 -35.41 -7.68
C LEU A 35 -9.52 -34.93 -6.71
N GLY A 36 -8.99 -35.85 -5.88
CA GLY A 36 -7.91 -35.57 -4.93
C GLY A 36 -6.70 -34.92 -5.59
N LEU A 37 -6.24 -35.48 -6.71
CA LEU A 37 -5.11 -34.93 -7.47
C LEU A 37 -5.41 -33.56 -8.09
N SER A 38 -6.65 -33.34 -8.55
CA SER A 38 -7.07 -32.11 -9.23
C SER A 38 -7.04 -30.86 -8.34
N HIS A 39 -7.09 -31.00 -7.02
CA HIS A 39 -7.01 -29.87 -6.10
C HIS A 39 -5.69 -29.09 -6.25
N SER A 40 -4.59 -29.80 -6.48
CA SER A 40 -3.27 -29.17 -6.68
C SER A 40 -3.24 -28.32 -7.95
N THR A 41 -3.76 -28.84 -9.06
CA THR A 41 -3.79 -28.13 -10.35
C THR A 41 -4.79 -26.99 -10.36
N ALA A 42 -5.92 -27.14 -9.65
CA ALA A 42 -6.88 -26.06 -9.44
C ALA A 42 -6.26 -24.90 -8.66
N ARG A 43 -5.49 -25.18 -7.60
CA ARG A 43 -4.78 -24.15 -6.81
C ARG A 43 -3.72 -23.43 -7.66
N VAL A 44 -2.94 -24.15 -8.45
CA VAL A 44 -1.93 -23.55 -9.36
C VAL A 44 -2.60 -22.68 -10.42
N SER A 45 -3.68 -23.17 -11.04
CA SER A 45 -4.47 -22.42 -12.02
C SER A 45 -5.06 -21.14 -11.43
N TRP A 46 -5.62 -21.22 -10.22
CA TRP A 46 -6.12 -20.05 -9.50
C TRP A 46 -5.00 -19.05 -9.20
N THR A 47 -3.85 -19.52 -8.71
CA THR A 47 -2.69 -18.67 -8.42
C THR A 47 -2.18 -17.98 -9.68
N GLY A 48 -2.09 -18.72 -10.80
CA GLY A 48 -1.69 -18.16 -12.10
C GLY A 48 -2.62 -17.05 -12.58
N LYS A 49 -3.93 -17.19 -12.34
CA LYS A 49 -4.90 -16.11 -12.63
C LYS A 49 -4.75 -14.94 -11.66
N GLN A 50 -4.54 -15.21 -10.37
CA GLN A 50 -4.34 -14.18 -9.37
C GLN A 50 -3.12 -13.32 -9.69
N LEU A 51 -2.03 -13.91 -10.18
CA LEU A 51 -0.82 -13.19 -10.60
C LEU A 51 -1.08 -12.09 -11.64
N LEU A 52 -2.14 -12.18 -12.43
CA LEU A 52 -2.52 -11.09 -13.35
C LEU A 52 -2.96 -9.83 -12.60
N ALA A 53 -3.66 -9.99 -11.47
CA ALA A 53 -4.02 -8.90 -10.56
C ALA A 53 -2.84 -8.44 -9.69
N GLU A 54 -1.82 -9.29 -9.50
CA GLU A 54 -0.58 -8.92 -8.78
C GLU A 54 0.35 -8.00 -9.59
N ARG A 55 0.07 -7.78 -10.88
CA ARG A 55 0.87 -6.96 -11.79
C ARG A 55 1.00 -5.51 -11.34
N PHE A 56 -0.01 -4.98 -10.66
CA PHE A 56 0.00 -3.60 -10.18
C PHE A 56 -0.09 -3.57 -8.66
N PRO A 57 0.66 -2.67 -8.00
CA PRO A 57 0.72 -2.64 -6.53
C PRO A 57 -0.62 -2.29 -5.87
N ASP A 58 -1.49 -1.54 -6.53
CA ASP A 58 -2.81 -1.17 -6.02
C ASP A 58 -3.81 -2.33 -6.01
N THR A 59 -3.55 -3.40 -6.76
CA THR A 59 -4.37 -4.62 -6.75
C THR A 59 -3.64 -5.83 -6.16
N SER A 60 -2.35 -5.72 -5.91
CA SER A 60 -1.50 -6.80 -5.42
C SER A 60 -1.79 -7.15 -3.96
N ARG A 61 -1.85 -8.45 -3.67
CA ARG A 61 -2.01 -9.01 -2.31
C ARG A 61 -0.89 -9.97 -1.98
N LEU A 62 -0.57 -10.88 -2.90
CA LEU A 62 0.49 -11.87 -2.72
C LEU A 62 1.88 -11.25 -2.87
N LEU A 63 2.03 -10.33 -3.83
CA LEU A 63 3.31 -9.68 -4.14
C LEU A 63 3.44 -8.28 -3.53
N LEU A 64 2.53 -7.89 -2.64
CA LEU A 64 2.50 -6.53 -2.13
C LEU A 64 3.78 -6.18 -1.35
N GLU A 65 4.29 -7.12 -0.56
CA GLU A 65 5.55 -6.94 0.17
C GLU A 65 6.75 -6.77 -0.77
N ASP A 66 6.79 -7.51 -1.88
CA ASP A 66 7.84 -7.35 -2.90
C ASP A 66 7.73 -5.99 -3.60
N TRP A 67 6.51 -5.53 -3.87
CA TRP A 67 6.25 -4.20 -4.42
C TRP A 67 6.70 -3.10 -3.45
N GLU A 68 6.37 -3.22 -2.18
CA GLU A 68 6.79 -2.27 -1.15
C GLU A 68 8.31 -2.22 -1.01
N ARG A 69 8.98 -3.39 -1.01
CA ARG A 69 10.44 -3.45 -1.02
C ARG A 69 11.03 -2.77 -2.26
N TYR A 70 10.48 -3.05 -3.44
CA TYR A 70 10.93 -2.43 -4.70
C TYR A 70 10.75 -0.91 -4.68
N LEU A 71 9.63 -0.44 -4.15
CA LEU A 71 9.31 0.97 -4.04
C LEU A 71 10.00 1.64 -2.84
N GLY A 72 10.64 0.89 -1.93
CA GLY A 72 11.22 1.43 -0.70
C GLY A 72 10.17 1.99 0.25
N LEU A 73 9.09 1.22 0.50
CA LEU A 73 8.05 1.50 1.48
C LEU A 73 8.22 0.58 2.71
N PRO A 74 7.76 0.99 3.91
CA PRO A 74 7.24 2.32 4.24
C PRO A 74 8.36 3.38 4.31
N GLU A 75 8.08 4.61 3.89
CA GLU A 75 9.07 5.72 3.93
C GLU A 75 9.05 6.52 5.22
N CYS A 76 7.89 6.51 5.90
CA CYS A 76 7.64 7.18 7.16
C CYS A 76 7.08 6.13 8.11
N ASP A 77 7.15 6.38 9.41
CA ASP A 77 6.72 5.43 10.45
C ASP A 77 5.19 5.30 10.48
N MET A 78 4.64 4.72 9.41
CA MET A 78 3.23 4.45 9.20
C MET A 78 2.94 3.01 9.64
N ALA A 79 3.18 2.74 10.92
CA ALA A 79 2.81 1.47 11.51
C ALA A 79 1.29 1.31 11.52
N GLY A 80 0.80 0.09 11.28
CA GLY A 80 -0.63 -0.24 11.42
C GLY A 80 -1.51 -0.02 10.19
N ALA A 81 -0.95 0.34 9.03
CA ALA A 81 -1.72 0.48 7.79
C ALA A 81 -2.41 -0.83 7.37
N THR A 82 -3.67 -0.74 7.00
CA THR A 82 -4.47 -1.84 6.44
C THR A 82 -3.93 -2.27 5.06
N LEU A 83 -4.32 -3.47 4.61
CA LEU A 83 -3.95 -3.97 3.27
C LEU A 83 -4.33 -2.99 2.15
N THR A 84 -5.53 -2.40 2.24
CA THR A 84 -6.02 -1.45 1.23
C THR A 84 -5.24 -0.13 1.24
N GLU A 85 -4.85 0.35 2.41
CA GLU A 85 -3.99 1.54 2.53
C GLU A 85 -2.60 1.29 1.97
N ARG A 86 -2.00 0.14 2.29
CA ARG A 86 -0.70 -0.29 1.73
C ARG A 86 -0.71 -0.38 0.21
N GLN A 87 -1.75 -1.01 -0.36
CA GLN A 87 -2.00 -1.03 -1.81
C GLN A 87 -2.09 0.38 -2.40
N ARG A 88 -2.82 1.28 -1.74
CA ARG A 88 -2.97 2.68 -2.18
C ARG A 88 -1.65 3.42 -2.13
N TYR A 89 -0.86 3.28 -1.07
CA TYR A 89 0.47 3.90 -0.95
C TYR A 89 1.43 3.40 -2.03
N ALA A 90 1.51 2.09 -2.23
CA ALA A 90 2.33 1.49 -3.27
C ALA A 90 1.88 1.91 -4.67
N GLY A 91 0.56 1.92 -4.93
CA GLY A 91 -0.03 2.43 -6.18
C GLY A 91 0.28 3.89 -6.46
N ASN A 92 0.14 4.75 -5.46
CA ASN A 92 0.43 6.17 -5.58
C ASN A 92 1.92 6.41 -5.85
N LYS A 93 2.81 5.75 -5.09
CA LYS A 93 4.25 5.87 -5.30
C LYS A 93 4.69 5.37 -6.67
N TYR A 94 4.13 4.25 -7.13
CA TYR A 94 4.40 3.71 -8.46
C TYR A 94 3.99 4.66 -9.60
N ARG A 95 2.88 5.39 -9.44
CA ARG A 95 2.40 6.37 -10.42
C ARG A 95 3.03 7.76 -10.28
N MET A 96 3.67 8.02 -9.16
CA MET A 96 4.16 9.36 -8.82
C MET A 96 5.22 9.83 -9.82
N LYS A 97 5.02 11.04 -10.34
CA LYS A 97 6.00 11.74 -11.19
C LYS A 97 6.47 12.97 -10.43
N PRO A 98 7.60 12.90 -9.72
CA PRO A 98 8.08 14.02 -8.93
C PRO A 98 8.44 15.21 -9.81
N SER A 99 8.25 16.41 -9.27
CA SER A 99 8.65 17.68 -9.89
C SER A 99 9.16 18.62 -8.81
N LEU A 100 10.02 19.57 -9.19
CA LEU A 100 10.58 20.56 -8.27
C LEU A 100 9.75 21.86 -8.23
N ASN A 101 8.57 21.86 -8.86
CA ASN A 101 7.66 23.01 -8.84
C ASN A 101 6.88 23.08 -7.52
N ARG A 102 6.70 24.29 -6.98
CA ARG A 102 5.78 24.59 -5.86
C ARG A 102 4.42 23.92 -6.00
N GLU A 103 3.81 23.99 -7.18
CA GLU A 103 2.47 23.41 -7.42
C GLU A 103 2.44 21.89 -7.25
N PHE A 104 3.55 21.19 -7.54
CA PHE A 104 3.65 19.76 -7.31
C PHE A 104 3.53 19.44 -5.82
N TYR A 105 4.28 20.15 -4.96
CA TYR A 105 4.24 19.92 -3.51
C TYR A 105 2.88 20.25 -2.90
N ILE A 106 2.22 21.31 -3.37
CA ILE A 106 0.85 21.66 -2.92
C ILE A 106 -0.14 20.54 -3.26
N ARG A 107 -0.13 20.04 -4.50
CA ARG A 107 -1.01 18.93 -4.91
C ARG A 107 -0.66 17.64 -4.19
N PHE A 108 0.62 17.39 -4.00
CA PHE A 108 1.10 16.21 -3.31
C PHE A 108 0.63 16.18 -1.86
N ALA A 109 0.71 17.30 -1.13
CA ALA A 109 0.16 17.41 0.22
C ALA A 109 -1.37 17.22 0.25
N ALA A 110 -2.09 17.71 -0.76
CA ALA A 110 -3.53 17.54 -0.87
C ALA A 110 -3.96 16.07 -1.03
N GLU A 111 -3.13 15.22 -1.65
CA GLU A 111 -3.39 13.77 -1.73
C GLU A 111 -3.39 13.08 -0.35
N PHE A 112 -2.69 13.68 0.62
CA PHE A 112 -2.66 13.27 2.03
C PHE A 112 -3.66 14.03 2.91
N GLY A 113 -4.52 14.87 2.32
CA GLY A 113 -5.56 15.62 3.05
C GLY A 113 -5.12 16.97 3.61
N TYR A 114 -3.91 17.43 3.27
CA TYR A 114 -3.38 18.71 3.78
C TYR A 114 -3.46 19.82 2.72
N GLN A 115 -4.02 20.96 3.12
CA GLN A 115 -3.93 22.20 2.37
C GLN A 115 -2.71 22.98 2.85
N ILE A 116 -1.76 23.22 1.95
CA ILE A 116 -0.53 23.94 2.28
C ILE A 116 -0.33 25.15 1.37
N ASP A 117 0.42 26.13 1.88
CA ASP A 117 1.05 27.17 1.08
C ASP A 117 2.57 27.12 1.25
N ILE A 118 3.31 27.45 0.19
CA ILE A 118 4.78 27.42 0.22
C ILE A 118 5.29 28.78 -0.25
N GLN A 119 6.02 29.48 0.61
CA GLN A 119 6.64 30.77 0.31
C GLN A 119 8.14 30.74 0.59
N PRO A 120 8.96 31.50 -0.15
CA PRO A 120 10.36 31.70 0.23
C PRO A 120 10.44 32.44 1.58
N SER A 121 11.44 32.10 2.38
CA SER A 121 11.72 32.87 3.60
C SER A 121 12.22 34.27 3.23
N PRO A 122 11.79 35.33 3.95
CA PRO A 122 12.36 36.67 3.79
C PRO A 122 13.87 36.71 4.06
N ASP A 123 14.37 35.82 4.90
CA ASP A 123 15.75 35.85 5.38
C ASP A 123 16.71 35.05 4.49
N SER A 124 16.21 34.11 3.69
CA SER A 124 17.05 33.22 2.87
C SER A 124 16.28 32.56 1.73
N GLN A 125 16.82 32.67 0.52
CA GLN A 125 16.29 31.99 -0.67
C GLN A 125 16.41 30.45 -0.61
N TRP A 126 17.25 29.92 0.28
CA TRP A 126 17.47 28.49 0.46
C TRP A 126 16.46 27.87 1.43
N VAL A 127 15.60 28.69 2.02
CA VAL A 127 14.59 28.28 3.00
C VAL A 127 13.21 28.60 2.45
N SER A 128 12.32 27.62 2.52
CA SER A 128 10.90 27.80 2.24
C SER A 128 10.07 27.51 3.47
N ILE A 129 9.11 28.40 3.70
CA ILE A 129 8.12 28.27 4.75
C ILE A 129 6.93 27.55 4.15
N VAL A 130 6.61 26.39 4.70
CA VAL A 130 5.45 25.57 4.37
C VAL A 130 4.39 25.81 5.44
N THR A 131 3.35 26.55 5.09
CA THR A 131 2.24 26.84 5.99
C THR A 131 1.15 25.79 5.79
N ILE A 132 0.84 25.01 6.83
CA ILE A 132 -0.27 24.06 6.85
C ILE A 132 -1.53 24.80 7.30
N ASN A 133 -2.49 24.92 6.40
CA ASN A 133 -3.77 25.60 6.61
C ASN A 133 -4.88 24.65 7.08
N SER A 134 -4.72 23.34 6.85
CA SER A 134 -5.63 22.32 7.40
C SER A 134 -5.61 22.36 8.93
N GLU A 135 -6.76 22.08 9.53
CA GLU A 135 -6.86 21.84 10.96
C GLU A 135 -6.02 20.62 11.35
N THR A 136 -5.17 20.78 12.36
CA THR A 136 -4.21 19.75 12.78
C THR A 136 -4.21 19.61 14.30
N GLY A 137 -4.48 18.41 14.78
CA GLY A 137 -4.28 18.05 16.18
C GLY A 137 -2.80 18.05 16.53
N TYR A 138 -2.51 18.40 17.77
CA TYR A 138 -1.20 18.13 18.37
C TYR A 138 -1.36 17.64 19.81
N ARG A 139 -0.39 16.84 20.24
CA ARG A 139 -0.20 16.51 21.64
C ARG A 139 1.13 17.06 22.14
N ASN A 140 1.18 17.37 23.43
CA ASN A 140 2.43 17.70 24.10
C ASN A 140 3.25 16.44 24.38
N MET A 141 4.58 16.59 24.41
CA MET A 141 5.49 15.55 24.86
C MET A 141 5.21 15.20 26.33
N ASN A 142 5.22 13.91 26.66
CA ASN A 142 5.08 13.43 28.03
C ASN A 142 6.32 12.64 28.47
N VAL A 143 6.34 12.22 29.74
CA VAL A 143 7.49 11.53 30.34
C VAL A 143 7.73 10.12 29.80
N LEU A 144 6.81 9.56 29.02
CA LEU A 144 6.96 8.26 28.36
C LEU A 144 7.58 8.39 26.96
N ASP A 145 7.68 9.61 26.41
CA ASP A 145 8.33 9.87 25.14
C ASP A 145 9.86 9.90 25.28
N ASP A 146 10.58 9.77 24.15
CA ASP A 146 12.04 9.86 24.09
C ASP A 146 12.50 11.31 24.32
N ILE A 147 13.71 11.49 24.84
CA ILE A 147 14.32 12.81 25.04
C ILE A 147 14.49 13.61 23.74
N LEU A 148 14.52 12.93 22.59
CA LEU A 148 14.62 13.56 21.26
C LEU A 148 13.26 13.87 20.64
N THR A 149 12.16 13.52 21.30
CA THR A 149 10.81 13.83 20.82
C THR A 149 10.56 15.33 20.91
N PRO A 150 9.97 15.98 19.87
CA PRO A 150 9.63 17.39 19.93
C PRO A 150 8.62 17.69 21.05
N LEU A 151 8.71 18.89 21.63
CA LEU A 151 7.79 19.34 22.69
C LEU A 151 6.31 19.30 22.27
N ARG A 152 6.03 19.47 20.97
CA ARG A 152 4.72 19.33 20.35
C ARG A 152 4.82 18.36 19.19
N ILE A 153 3.95 17.36 19.19
CA ILE A 153 3.88 16.33 18.17
C ILE A 153 2.57 16.55 17.43
N TYR A 154 2.68 16.95 16.17
CA TYR A 154 1.56 17.20 15.29
C TYR A 154 1.15 15.91 14.58
N GLU A 155 -0.15 15.70 14.37
CA GLU A 155 -0.66 14.62 13.51
C GLU A 155 -0.12 14.73 12.07
N GLY A 156 0.28 15.94 11.66
CA GLY A 156 0.93 16.23 10.39
C GLY A 156 2.37 15.70 10.23
N GLY A 157 2.92 14.96 11.20
CA GLY A 157 4.30 14.45 11.11
C GLY A 157 4.57 13.57 9.86
N ALA A 158 3.56 12.82 9.40
CA ALA A 158 3.65 12.05 8.16
C ALA A 158 3.86 12.96 6.93
N LEU A 159 3.19 14.12 6.89
CA LEU A 159 3.35 15.10 5.82
C LEU A 159 4.77 15.68 5.82
N GLU A 160 5.29 16.05 6.98
CA GLU A 160 6.65 16.60 7.08
C GLU A 160 7.70 15.59 6.62
N CYS A 161 7.57 14.32 7.03
CA CYS A 161 8.46 13.24 6.61
C CYS A 161 8.46 13.09 5.08
N ILE A 162 7.27 13.05 4.48
CA ILE A 162 7.09 12.90 3.04
C ILE A 162 7.64 14.13 2.27
N LEU A 163 7.32 15.35 2.70
CA LEU A 163 7.83 16.55 2.04
C LEU A 163 9.36 16.65 2.17
N ASN A 164 9.93 16.31 3.32
CA ASN A 164 11.38 16.26 3.49
C ASN A 164 12.07 15.19 2.64
N ARG A 165 11.38 14.09 2.32
CA ARG A 165 11.87 13.05 1.43
C ARG A 165 11.99 13.51 -0.01
N TYR A 166 11.03 14.31 -0.48
CA TYR A 166 10.92 14.73 -1.90
C TYR A 166 11.32 16.19 -2.16
N LYS A 167 11.64 16.99 -1.13
CA LYS A 167 12.13 18.36 -1.31
C LYS A 167 13.49 18.37 -2.04
N PRO A 168 13.84 19.48 -2.72
CA PRO A 168 15.17 19.61 -3.31
C PRO A 168 16.25 19.56 -2.22
N ALA A 169 17.37 18.89 -2.49
CA ALA A 169 18.42 18.67 -1.50
C ALA A 169 19.00 19.97 -0.91
N TRP A 170 19.04 21.04 -1.70
CA TRP A 170 19.57 22.35 -1.29
C TRP A 170 18.57 23.19 -0.49
N GLN A 171 17.28 22.84 -0.52
CA GLN A 171 16.22 23.65 0.04
C GLN A 171 15.82 23.11 1.41
N THR A 172 15.68 24.01 2.39
CA THR A 172 15.21 23.68 3.73
C THR A 172 13.75 24.08 3.86
N PHE A 173 12.90 23.16 4.31
CA PHE A 173 11.50 23.45 4.59
C PHE A 173 11.32 23.69 6.09
N ILE A 174 10.64 24.78 6.43
CA ILE A 174 10.20 25.10 7.78
C ILE A 174 8.69 25.00 7.79
N TYR A 175 8.13 24.16 8.67
CA TYR A 175 6.70 23.92 8.76
C TYR A 175 6.05 24.86 9.78
N VAL A 176 4.93 25.45 9.40
CA VAL A 176 4.13 26.34 10.26
C VAL A 176 2.68 25.87 10.24
N TYR A 177 2.16 25.48 11.39
CA TYR A 177 0.78 25.05 11.54
C TYR A 177 -0.11 26.24 11.89
N ALA A 178 -0.84 26.77 10.91
CA ALA A 178 -1.67 27.97 11.09
C ALA A 178 -2.89 27.72 12.00
N ASN A 179 -3.50 26.54 11.85
CA ASN A 179 -4.70 26.12 12.59
C ASN A 179 -4.41 24.83 13.37
N SER A 180 -3.72 24.96 14.51
CA SER A 180 -3.42 23.81 15.39
C SER A 180 -4.20 23.90 16.71
N HIS A 181 -4.72 22.75 17.15
CA HIS A 181 -5.45 22.62 18.41
C HIS A 181 -4.87 21.46 19.24
N GLU A 182 -4.88 21.61 20.57
CA GLU A 182 -4.42 20.55 21.47
C GLU A 182 -5.49 19.45 21.52
N GLU A 183 -5.08 18.20 21.33
CA GLU A 183 -5.97 17.05 21.51
C GLU A 183 -6.25 16.85 23.01
N GLU A 184 -7.53 16.95 23.39
CA GLU A 184 -7.97 16.56 24.73
C GLU A 184 -7.83 15.05 24.88
N THR A 185 -6.79 14.64 25.60
CA THR A 185 -6.56 13.25 25.99
C THR A 185 -7.67 12.82 26.96
N ILE A 186 -8.53 11.89 26.51
CA ILE A 186 -9.47 11.15 27.38
C ILE A 186 -8.70 10.14 28.21
#